data_AF-A0A529MRD8-F1
#
_entry.id   AF-A0A529MRD8-F1
#
_cell.length_a   1.000
_cell.length_b   1.000
_cell.length_c   1.000
_cell.angle_alpha   90.00
_cell.angle_beta   90.00
_cell.angle_gamma   90.00
#
_symmetry.space_group_name_H-M   'P 1'
#
loop_
_entity.id
_entity.type
_entity.pdbx_description
1 polymer ?
#
loop_
_entity_poly.entity_id
_entity_poly.type
_entity_poly.pdbx_seq_one_letter_code
_entity_poly.pdbx_strand_id
1 'polypeptide(L)'
;SYEAEDAVIRRAATHFEGLPLPVEVRNQARVHLWYPVKFGQECPRYASSSESVSYFASKTHAVGVRYGADGALELVAPFGLDDIFSFRITPNRALDNQRTHEAKGRRARECWPEIEVVPW
;
A
#
# COMPACT_ATOMS: atom_id res chain seq x y z
N SER A 1 -19.23 9.03 5.38
CA SER A 1 -19.12 10.10 4.37
C SER A 1 -17.67 10.58 4.31
N TYR A 2 -17.34 11.56 3.46
CA TYR A 2 -15.99 12.16 3.47
C TYR A 2 -15.68 12.85 4.79
N GLU A 3 -16.67 13.54 5.38
CA GLU A 3 -16.52 14.24 6.66
C GLU A 3 -16.22 13.28 7.81
N ALA A 4 -16.85 12.09 7.81
CA ALA A 4 -16.60 11.08 8.83
C ALA A 4 -15.18 10.48 8.73
N GLU A 5 -14.68 10.25 7.51
CA GLU A 5 -13.30 9.79 7.30
C GLU A 5 -12.29 10.84 7.72
N ASP A 6 -12.52 12.09 7.32
CA ASP A 6 -11.67 13.22 7.65
C ASP A 6 -11.60 13.47 9.16
N ALA A 7 -12.72 13.33 9.88
CA ALA A 7 -12.74 13.40 11.34
C ALA A 7 -11.85 12.32 11.99
N VAL A 8 -11.85 11.09 11.46
CA VAL A 8 -10.98 10.01 11.95
C VAL A 8 -9.51 10.29 11.62
N ILE A 9 -9.22 10.76 10.39
CA ILE A 9 -7.86 11.12 9.96
C ILE A 9 -7.28 12.21 10.85
N ARG A 10 -8.04 13.29 11.11
CA ARG A 10 -7.61 14.38 12.00
C ARG A 10 -7.36 13.91 13.42
N ARG A 11 -8.26 13.08 13.97
CA ARG A 11 -8.08 12.52 15.31
C ARG A 11 -6.82 11.65 15.40
N ALA A 12 -6.57 10.81 14.39
CA ALA A 12 -5.37 9.98 14.34
C ALA A 12 -4.10 10.82 14.22
N ALA A 13 -4.11 11.89 13.41
CA ALA A 13 -2.97 12.79 13.25
C ALA A 13 -2.54 13.38 14.60
N THR A 14 -3.48 13.88 15.42
CA THR A 14 -3.18 14.36 16.78
C THR A 14 -2.64 13.25 17.68
N HIS A 15 -3.20 12.04 17.61
CA HIS A 15 -2.77 10.94 18.47
C HIS A 15 -1.34 10.46 18.17
N PHE A 16 -0.91 10.58 16.92
CA PHE A 16 0.38 10.09 16.45
C PHE A 16 1.42 11.20 16.19
N GLU A 17 1.16 12.43 16.61
CA GLU A 17 2.01 13.60 16.30
C GLU A 17 3.46 13.48 16.82
N GLY A 18 3.67 12.74 17.91
CA GLY A 18 4.98 12.52 18.51
C GLY A 18 5.79 11.38 17.89
N LEU A 19 5.26 10.66 16.91
CA LEU A 19 5.98 9.56 16.28
C LEU A 19 6.97 10.08 15.23
N PRO A 20 8.16 9.45 15.10
CA PRO A 20 9.17 9.88 14.13
C PRO A 20 8.76 9.63 12.67
N LEU A 21 7.74 8.80 12.45
CA LEU A 21 7.21 8.45 11.14
C LEU A 21 5.70 8.71 11.07
N PRO A 22 5.18 9.13 9.91
CA PRO A 22 3.77 9.42 9.76
C PRO A 22 2.89 8.16 9.83
N VAL A 23 1.72 8.30 10.45
CA VAL A 23 0.67 7.28 10.43
C VAL A 23 -0.43 7.71 9.46
N GLU A 24 -0.68 6.89 8.43
CA GLU A 24 -1.73 7.16 7.45
C GLU A 24 -2.98 6.33 7.73
N VAL A 25 -4.12 7.01 7.95
CA VAL A 25 -5.44 6.37 8.01
C VAL A 25 -6.14 6.50 6.66
N ARG A 26 -6.62 5.36 6.13
CA ARG A 26 -7.32 5.27 4.85
C ARG A 26 -8.50 4.33 4.96
N ASN A 27 -9.65 4.74 4.43
CA ASN A 27 -10.81 3.87 4.31
C ASN A 27 -10.80 3.14 2.95
N GLN A 28 -10.42 1.86 2.98
CA GLN A 28 -10.30 1.05 1.76
C GLN A 28 -11.63 0.87 1.03
N ALA A 29 -12.76 0.86 1.75
CA ALA A 29 -14.09 0.72 1.16
C ALA A 29 -14.47 1.86 0.21
N ARG A 30 -13.76 3.00 0.28
CA ARG A 30 -14.08 4.22 -0.48
C ARG A 30 -12.99 4.65 -1.45
N VAL A 31 -11.92 3.87 -1.59
CA VAL A 31 -10.82 4.16 -2.52
C VAL A 31 -11.30 4.35 -3.95
N HIS A 32 -12.15 3.44 -4.44
CA HIS A 32 -12.75 3.50 -5.77
C HIS A 32 -13.47 4.81 -6.10
N LEU A 33 -13.89 5.60 -5.11
CA LEU A 33 -14.56 6.89 -5.32
C LEU A 33 -13.60 8.01 -5.70
N TRP A 34 -12.36 7.98 -5.20
CA TRP A 34 -11.37 9.04 -5.45
C TRP A 34 -10.18 8.58 -6.30
N TYR A 35 -10.01 7.26 -6.47
CA TYR A 35 -8.90 6.69 -7.23
C TYR A 35 -8.86 7.15 -8.70
N PRO A 36 -9.98 7.22 -9.45
CA PRO A 36 -9.98 7.73 -10.82
C PRO A 36 -9.56 9.20 -10.91
N VAL A 37 -9.97 10.03 -9.95
CA VAL A 37 -9.59 11.45 -9.90
C VAL A 37 -8.09 11.60 -9.66
N LYS A 38 -7.51 10.74 -8.82
CA LYS A 38 -6.09 10.81 -8.44
C LYS A 38 -5.16 10.20 -9.48
N PHE A 39 -5.56 9.08 -10.10
CA PHE A 39 -4.68 8.26 -10.94
C PHE A 39 -5.12 8.17 -12.40
N GLY A 40 -6.29 8.70 -12.76
CA GLY A 40 -6.79 8.69 -14.14
C GLY A 40 -7.33 7.34 -14.61
N GLN A 41 -7.51 6.37 -13.71
CA GLN A 41 -8.00 5.03 -14.04
C GLN A 41 -8.91 4.49 -12.93
N GLU A 42 -9.78 3.54 -13.25
CA GLU A 42 -10.65 2.90 -12.26
C GLU A 42 -9.90 1.87 -11.41
N CYS A 43 -10.40 1.66 -10.19
CA CYS A 43 -10.01 0.53 -9.36
C CYS A 43 -11.29 -0.15 -8.82
N PRO A 44 -11.24 -1.45 -8.49
CA PRO A 44 -12.41 -2.15 -8.00
C PRO A 44 -12.81 -1.67 -6.59
N ARG A 45 -14.05 -1.98 -6.24
CA ARG A 45 -14.53 -1.93 -4.86
C ARG A 45 -13.97 -3.11 -4.10
N TYR A 46 -13.03 -2.86 -3.20
CA TYR A 46 -12.44 -3.91 -2.36
C TYR A 46 -13.46 -4.37 -1.30
N ALA A 47 -13.58 -5.68 -1.11
CA ALA A 47 -14.35 -6.33 -0.06
C ALA A 47 -13.67 -6.26 1.31
N SER A 48 -12.35 -6.06 1.36
CA SER A 48 -11.61 -5.89 2.61
C SER A 48 -10.33 -5.05 2.45
N SER A 49 -9.76 -4.60 3.58
CA SER A 49 -8.43 -3.98 3.58
C SER A 49 -7.34 -4.95 3.12
N SER A 50 -7.46 -6.23 3.48
CA SER A 50 -6.55 -7.28 3.01
C SER A 50 -6.62 -7.49 1.50
N GLU A 51 -7.80 -7.37 0.90
CA GLU A 51 -7.91 -7.48 -0.56
C GLU A 51 -7.21 -6.30 -1.27
N SER A 52 -7.33 -5.08 -0.72
CA SER A 52 -6.78 -3.86 -1.34
C SER A 52 -5.28 -3.94 -1.63
N VAL A 53 -4.50 -4.66 -0.83
CA VAL A 53 -3.04 -4.77 -1.04
C VAL A 53 -2.71 -5.55 -2.33
N SER A 54 -3.61 -6.42 -2.79
CA SER A 54 -3.45 -7.17 -4.06
C SER A 54 -3.46 -6.27 -5.29
N TYR A 55 -3.86 -5.00 -5.16
CA TYR A 55 -3.92 -4.01 -6.25
C TYR A 55 -2.83 -2.93 -6.13
N PHE A 56 -1.89 -3.08 -5.19
CA PHE A 56 -0.75 -2.16 -5.10
C PHE A 56 0.12 -2.24 -6.34
N ALA A 57 0.76 -1.14 -6.70
CA ALA A 57 1.53 -1.01 -7.95
C ALA A 57 2.67 -2.03 -8.14
N SER A 58 3.24 -2.54 -7.04
CA SER A 58 4.29 -3.57 -7.06
C SER A 58 3.91 -4.68 -6.11
N LYS A 59 4.13 -5.93 -6.51
CA LYS A 59 3.88 -7.13 -5.69
C LYS A 59 4.65 -7.08 -4.37
N THR A 60 5.88 -6.59 -4.44
CA THR A 60 6.79 -6.40 -3.30
C THR A 60 6.22 -5.51 -2.20
N HIS A 61 5.34 -4.55 -2.54
CA HIS A 61 4.70 -3.67 -1.55
C HIS A 61 3.41 -4.27 -0.98
N ALA A 62 2.88 -5.35 -1.57
CA ALA A 62 1.60 -5.93 -1.21
C ALA A 62 1.74 -6.86 0.00
N VAL A 63 2.15 -6.31 1.14
CA VAL A 63 2.28 -7.02 2.40
C VAL A 63 1.62 -6.24 3.53
N GLY A 64 0.80 -6.93 4.31
CA GLY A 64 0.24 -6.43 5.56
C GLY A 64 0.66 -7.34 6.71
N VAL A 65 0.91 -6.74 7.87
CA VAL A 65 1.24 -7.46 9.11
C VAL A 65 0.52 -6.81 10.27
N ARG A 66 0.00 -7.64 11.19
CA ARG A 66 -0.54 -7.19 12.48
C ARG A 66 -0.35 -8.26 13.55
N TYR A 67 -0.51 -7.88 14.80
CA TYR A 67 -0.67 -8.86 15.87
C TYR A 67 -2.09 -9.44 15.88
N GLY A 68 -2.18 -10.75 16.09
CA GLY A 68 -3.38 -11.49 16.44
C GLY A 68 -3.73 -11.35 17.91
N ALA A 69 -4.89 -11.90 18.30
CA ALA A 69 -5.36 -11.86 19.68
C ALA A 69 -4.47 -12.66 20.65
N ASP A 70 -3.75 -13.65 20.13
CA ASP A 70 -2.77 -14.49 20.83
C ASP A 70 -1.36 -13.88 20.84
N GLY A 71 -1.17 -12.69 20.26
CA GLY A 71 0.13 -12.05 20.11
C GLY A 71 1.00 -12.63 18.99
N ALA A 72 0.50 -13.58 18.18
CA ALA A 72 1.20 -14.04 16.99
C ALA A 72 1.09 -13.01 15.85
N LEU A 73 2.04 -13.04 14.91
CA LEU A 73 1.94 -12.22 13.70
C LEU A 73 0.98 -12.87 12.71
N GLU A 74 0.02 -12.09 12.25
CA GLU A 74 -0.83 -12.42 11.11
C GLU A 74 -0.34 -11.65 9.87
N LEU A 75 -0.20 -12.36 8.75
CA LEU A 75 0.30 -11.81 7.50
C LEU A 75 -0.74 -11.87 6.38
N VAL A 76 -0.74 -10.83 5.55
CA VAL A 76 -1.39 -10.79 4.24
C VAL A 76 -0.31 -10.56 3.21
N ALA A 77 0.01 -11.58 2.41
CA ALA A 77 1.03 -11.51 1.36
C ALA A 77 0.53 -12.26 0.10
N PRO A 78 -0.41 -11.69 -0.68
CA PRO A 78 -1.04 -12.36 -1.83
C PRO A 78 -0.06 -12.85 -2.90
N PHE A 79 1.16 -12.31 -2.94
CA PHE A 79 2.21 -12.69 -3.89
C PHE A 79 3.40 -13.39 -3.23
N GLY A 80 3.28 -13.77 -1.95
CA GLY A 80 4.40 -14.28 -1.15
C GLY A 80 5.38 -13.18 -0.72
N LEU A 81 6.51 -13.60 -0.15
CA LEU A 81 7.56 -12.71 0.37
C LEU A 81 8.88 -12.79 -0.41
N ASP A 82 8.94 -13.64 -1.45
CA ASP A 82 10.17 -13.88 -2.22
C ASP A 82 10.76 -12.60 -2.81
N ASP A 83 9.91 -11.75 -3.41
CA ASP A 83 10.33 -10.45 -3.96
C ASP A 83 10.94 -9.53 -2.90
N ILE A 84 10.41 -9.53 -1.66
CA ILE A 84 10.96 -8.73 -0.55
C ILE A 84 12.33 -9.27 -0.15
N PHE A 85 12.46 -10.58 0.05
CA PHE A 85 13.71 -11.19 0.51
C PHE A 85 14.80 -11.25 -0.58
N SER A 86 14.39 -11.20 -1.84
CA SER A 86 15.29 -11.10 -3.00
C SER A 86 15.64 -9.66 -3.38
N PHE A 87 15.25 -8.66 -2.57
CA PHE A 87 15.50 -7.24 -2.83
C PHE A 87 14.99 -6.79 -4.22
N ARG A 88 13.82 -7.30 -4.63
CA ARG A 88 13.26 -7.08 -5.95
C ARG A 88 11.93 -6.34 -5.86
N ILE A 89 11.81 -5.20 -6.55
CA ILE A 89 10.55 -4.50 -6.76
C ILE A 89 9.93 -4.99 -8.06
N THR A 90 8.96 -5.91 -7.96
CA THR A 90 8.31 -6.59 -9.10
C THR A 90 6.96 -5.93 -9.43
N PRO A 91 6.64 -5.65 -10.71
CA PRO A 91 5.39 -5.00 -11.09
C PRO A 91 4.17 -5.88 -10.77
N ASN A 92 3.09 -5.22 -10.37
CA ASN A 92 1.79 -5.84 -10.29
C ASN A 92 0.90 -5.31 -11.41
N ARG A 93 0.56 -6.20 -12.35
CA ARG A 93 -0.23 -5.89 -13.55
C ARG A 93 -1.73 -6.03 -13.36
N ALA A 94 -2.21 -6.14 -12.11
CA ALA A 94 -3.64 -6.17 -11.79
C ALA A 94 -4.38 -4.88 -12.19
N LEU A 95 -3.67 -3.74 -12.25
CA LEU A 95 -4.13 -2.45 -12.78
C LEU A 95 -2.99 -1.84 -13.62
N ASP A 96 -3.30 -0.85 -14.46
CA ASP A 96 -2.27 -0.08 -15.17
C ASP A 96 -1.54 0.87 -14.22
N ASN A 97 -0.60 0.29 -13.49
CA ASN A 97 0.17 0.95 -12.44
C ASN A 97 1.61 1.27 -12.86
N GLN A 98 1.94 1.21 -14.16
CA GLN A 98 3.31 1.32 -14.65
C GLN A 98 4.04 2.54 -14.08
N ARG A 99 3.45 3.72 -14.24
CA ARG A 99 4.04 4.98 -13.75
C ARG A 99 4.29 4.96 -12.25
N THR A 100 3.36 4.39 -11.48
CA THR A 100 3.48 4.32 -10.02
C THR A 100 4.53 3.31 -9.60
N HIS A 101 4.62 2.17 -10.29
CA HIS A 101 5.63 1.15 -10.06
C HIS A 101 7.04 1.72 -10.28
N GLU A 102 7.28 2.34 -11.45
CA GLU A 102 8.56 2.94 -11.81
C GLU A 102 8.97 4.07 -10.87
N ALA A 103 8.03 4.97 -10.52
CA ALA A 103 8.30 6.08 -9.60
C ALA A 103 8.65 5.58 -8.18
N LYS A 104 7.88 4.61 -7.66
CA LYS A 104 8.17 4.02 -6.34
C LYS A 104 9.48 3.24 -6.35
N GLY A 105 9.76 2.47 -7.40
CA GLY A 105 10.99 1.71 -7.55
C GLY A 105 12.22 2.61 -7.56
N ARG A 106 12.18 3.72 -8.31
CA ARG A 106 13.25 4.72 -8.34
C ARG A 106 13.54 5.31 -6.96
N ARG A 107 12.49 5.75 -6.26
CA ARG A 107 12.60 6.28 -4.90
C ARG A 107 13.13 5.24 -3.92
N ALA A 108 12.70 3.99 -4.03
CA ALA A 108 13.21 2.92 -3.16
C ALA A 108 14.72 2.70 -3.38
N ARG A 109 15.20 2.76 -4.62
CA ARG A 109 16.64 2.64 -4.92
C ARG A 109 17.49 3.80 -4.37
N GLU A 110 16.91 4.98 -4.16
CA GLU A 110 17.60 6.09 -3.47
C GLU A 110 17.87 5.76 -1.99
N CYS A 111 17.02 4.96 -1.36
CA CYS A 111 17.18 4.51 0.02
C CYS A 111 17.99 3.21 0.13
N TRP A 112 17.81 2.29 -0.82
CA TRP A 112 18.44 0.96 -0.85
C TRP A 112 19.03 0.68 -2.24
N PRO A 113 20.30 1.02 -2.46
CA PRO A 113 20.98 0.83 -3.75
C PRO A 113 21.01 -0.62 -4.25
N GLU A 114 20.92 -1.59 -3.34
CA GLU A 114 20.90 -3.03 -3.60
C GLU A 114 19.59 -3.54 -4.22
N ILE A 115 18.52 -2.74 -4.22
CA ILE A 115 17.23 -3.14 -4.78
C ILE A 115 17.27 -3.16 -6.31
N GLU A 116 16.83 -4.29 -6.89
CA GLU A 116 16.49 -4.42 -8.30
C GLU A 116 15.05 -3.97 -8.55
N VAL A 117 14.83 -3.05 -9.49
CA VAL A 117 13.48 -2.69 -9.97
C VAL A 117 13.25 -3.42 -11.28
N VAL A 118 12.33 -4.40 -11.28
CA VAL A 118 11.99 -5.15 -12.49
C VAL A 118 11.24 -4.24 -13.44
N PRO A 119 11.57 -4.21 -14.73
CA PRO A 119 10.79 -3.47 -15.72
C PRO A 119 9.31 -3.92 -15.75
N TRP A 120 8.43 -3.01 -16.18
CA TRP A 120 6.97 -3.21 -16.19
C TRP A 120 6.50 -4.50 -16.87
#